data_AF-A0A6N6RZN7-F1
#
_entry.id   AF-A0A6N6RZN7-F1
#
_cell.length_a   1.000
_cell.length_b   1.000
_cell.length_c   1.000
_cell.angle_alpha   90.00
_cell.angle_beta   90.00
_cell.angle_gamma   90.00
#
_symmetry.space_group_name_H-M   'P 1'
#
loop_
_entity.id
_entity.type
_entity.pdbx_description
1 polymer ?
#
loop_
_entity_poly.entity_id
_entity_poly.type
_entity_poly.pdbx_seq_one_letter_code
_entity_poly.pdbx_strand_id
1 'polypeptide(L)' 'MVKLVAKIGGYLGCSGDPPPGHQLMWNGYSQLQLMCEGFLLRSGQYLVSICG' A
#
# COMPACT_ATOMS: atom_id res chain seq x y z
N MET A 1 9.32 6.41 -3.12
CA MET A 1 8.26 5.42 -3.43
C MET A 1 8.70 3.97 -3.23
N VAL A 2 9.79 3.52 -3.88
CA VAL A 2 10.23 2.11 -3.87
C VAL A 2 10.41 1.52 -2.45
N LYS A 3 11.11 2.22 -1.55
CA LYS A 3 11.33 1.75 -0.17
C LYS A 3 10.05 1.62 0.65
N LEU A 4 9.04 2.45 0.41
CA LEU A 4 7.76 2.40 1.10
C LEU A 4 6.96 1.18 0.66
N VAL A 5 6.81 0.99 -0.65
CA VAL A 5 6.13 -0.17 -1.24
C VAL A 5 6.82 -1.46 -0.79
N ALA A 6 8.16 -1.49 -0.78
CA ALA A 6 8.92 -2.62 -0.25
C ALA A 6 8.57 -2.90 1.23
N LYS A 7 8.58 -1.88 2.10
CA LYS A 7 8.24 -2.09 3.51
C LYS A 7 6.81 -2.61 3.71
N ILE A 8 5.83 -2.08 2.96
CA ILE A 8 4.45 -2.59 2.97
C ILE A 8 4.40 -4.05 2.50
N GLY A 9 5.21 -4.40 1.50
CA GLY A 9 5.33 -5.76 0.98
C GLY A 9 6.02 -6.75 1.93
N GLY A 10 6.62 -6.28 3.02
CA GLY A 10 7.33 -7.10 4.01
C GLY A 10 8.86 -6.95 4.01
N TYR A 11 9.42 -5.94 3.33
CA TYR A 11 10.87 -5.71 3.32
C TYR A 11 11.36 -5.09 4.62
N LEU A 12 12.25 -5.78 5.32
CA LEU A 12 12.81 -5.34 6.60
C LEU A 12 13.90 -4.27 6.40
N GLY A 13 14.78 -4.46 5.41
CA GLY A 13 15.85 -3.50 5.09
C GLY A 13 16.97 -3.52 6.11
N CYS A 14 17.33 -4.71 6.61
CA CYS A 14 18.51 -4.91 7.44
C CYS A 14 19.78 -4.67 6.62
N SER A 15 20.90 -4.34 7.28
CA SER A 15 22.18 -3.97 6.68
C SER A 15 22.87 -5.08 5.85
N GLY A 16 22.23 -6.22 5.63
CA GLY A 16 22.66 -7.28 4.72
C GLY A 16 21.57 -7.82 3.80
N ASP A 17 20.35 -7.27 3.85
CA ASP A 17 19.26 -7.76 3.01
C ASP A 17 19.56 -7.44 1.54
N PRO A 18 19.30 -8.38 0.62
CA PRO A 18 19.38 -8.09 -0.80
C PRO A 18 18.33 -7.02 -1.17
N PRO A 19 18.45 -6.37 -2.34
CA PRO A 19 17.42 -5.45 -2.83
C PRO A 19 16.03 -6.11 -2.86
N PRO A 20 14.94 -5.35 -2.66
CA PRO A 20 13.59 -5.88 -2.67
C PRO A 20 13.26 -6.65 -3.95
N GLY A 21 12.82 -7.90 -3.82
CA GLY A 21 12.44 -8.74 -4.96
C GLY A 21 11.08 -8.37 -5.56
N HIS A 22 10.86 -8.76 -6.82
CA HIS A 22 9.65 -8.43 -7.57
C HIS A 22 8.35 -8.89 -6.88
N GLN A 23 8.29 -10.11 -6.35
CA GLN A 23 7.11 -10.62 -5.67
C GLN A 23 6.73 -9.78 -4.44
N LEU A 24 7.75 -9.37 -3.67
CA LEU A 24 7.57 -8.51 -2.51
C LEU A 24 7.06 -7.13 -2.94
N MET A 25 7.63 -6.57 -4.01
CA MET A 25 7.18 -5.29 -4.57
C MET A 25 5.72 -5.34 -5.05
N TRP A 26 5.32 -6.42 -5.72
CA TRP A 26 3.93 -6.62 -6.16
C TRP A 26 2.97 -6.72 -4.97
N ASN A 27 3.33 -7.48 -3.93
CA ASN A 27 2.54 -7.57 -2.71
C ASN A 27 2.36 -6.19 -2.05
N GLY A 28 3.47 -5.44 -1.92
CA GLY A 28 3.43 -4.09 -1.37
C GLY A 28 2.58 -3.12 -2.17
N TYR A 29 2.62 -3.22 -3.50
CA TYR A 29 1.81 -2.39 -4.38
C TYR A 29 0.31 -2.71 -4.25
N SER A 30 -0.05 -3.99 -4.25
CA SER A 30 -1.45 -4.42 -4.08
C SER A 30 -2.03 -3.96 -2.74
N GLN A 31 -1.27 -4.07 -1.66
CA GLN A 31 -1.70 -3.60 -0.34
C GLN A 31 -1.83 -2.08 -0.29
N LEU A 32 -0.89 -1.34 -0.91
CA LEU A 32 -0.98 0.12 -0.99
C LEU A 32 -2.23 0.56 -1.76
N GLN A 33 -2.55 -0.10 -2.87
CA GLN A 33 -3.76 0.17 -3.64
C GLN A 33 -5.01 -0.03 -2.79
N LEU A 34 -5.09 -1.14 -2.04
CA LEU A 34 -6.22 -1.42 -1.14
C LEU A 34 -6.36 -0.35 -0.04
N MET A 35 -5.26 0.14 0.53
CA MET A 35 -5.28 1.23 1.50
C MET A 35 -5.80 2.54 0.88
N CYS A 36 -5.40 2.86 -0.36
CA CYS A 36 -5.91 4.01 -1.09
C CYS A 36 -7.41 3.88 -1.38
N GLU A 37 -7.86 2.70 -1.81
CA GLU A 37 -9.29 2.41 -2.01
C GLU A 37 -10.07 2.56 -0.70
N GLY A 38 -9.57 2.00 0.42
CA GLY A 38 -10.19 2.17 1.74
C GLY A 38 -10.22 3.62 2.22
N PHE A 39 -9.16 4.40 1.96
CA PHE A 39 -9.12 5.83 2.26
C PHE A 39 -10.17 6.58 1.43
N LEU A 40 -10.24 6.30 0.13
CA LEU A 40 -11.24 6.89 -0.78
C LEU A 40 -12.66 6.48 -0.43
N LEU A 41 -12.89 5.26 0.06
CA LEU A 41 -14.21 4.82 0.55
C LEU A 41 -14.60 5.56 1.83
N ARG A 42 -13.66 5.79 2.76
CA ARG A 42 -13.91 6.62 3.96
C ARG A 42 -14.17 8.08 3.60
N SER A 43 -13.44 8.64 2.64
CA SER A 43 -13.69 9.99 2.13
C SER A 43 -14.98 10.05 1.29
N GLY A 44 -15.29 8.96 0.60
CA GLY A 44 -16.51 8.74 -0.16
C GLY A 44 -17.73 8.53 0.72
N GLN A 45 -17.60 8.10 1.98
CA GLN A 45 -18.72 8.13 2.93
C GLN A 45 -19.18 9.56 3.26
N TYR A 46 -18.35 10.60 3.08
CA TYR A 46 -18.84 11.99 3.11
C TYR A 46 -19.56 12.39 1.81
N LEU A 47 -19.28 11.76 0.66
CA LEU A 47 -19.96 12.03 -0.62
C LEU A 47 -21.20 11.14 -0.84
N VAL A 48 -21.20 9.91 -0.33
CA VAL A 48 -22.31 8.96 -0.37
C VAL A 48 -23.31 9.25 0.75
N SER A 49 -22.89 9.77 1.91
CA SER A 49 -23.83 10.19 2.98
C SER A 49 -24.51 11.54 2.71
N ILE A 50 -24.06 12.33 1.73
CA ILE A 50 -24.79 13.54 1.26
C ILE A 50 -25.68 13.25 0.04
N CYS A 51 -25.51 12.09 -0.62
CA CYS A 51 -26.32 11.65 -1.75
C CYS A 51 -27.10 10.36 -1.47
N GLY A 52 -27.19 9.95 -0.20
CA GLY A 52 -27.94 8.77 0.25
C GLY A 52 -28.93 9.15 1.34
#